data_AF-A0A941NB39-F1
#
_entry.id   AF-A0A941NB39-F1
#
_cell.length_a   1.000
_cell.length_b   1.000
_cell.length_c   1.000
_cell.angle_alpha   90.00
_cell.angle_beta   90.00
_cell.angle_gamma   90.00
#
_symmetry.space_group_name_H-M   'P 1'
#
loop_
_entity.id
_entity.type
_entity.pdbx_description
1 polymer ?
#
loop_
_entity_poly.entity_id
_entity_poly.type
_entity_poly.pdbx_seq_one_letter_code
_entity_poly.pdbx_strand_id
1 'polypeptide(L)'
;MKNVTLEVSDLKTVGDRFIKAWKSGKPQGSHISFASVELMLRVLTERRWELLKAMTGQGPMSIREAARRVGRDVKAVHGDVHALLDSGVLHSTENGRIEFPFDAVHVDFKLRAA
;
A
#
# COMPACT_ATOMS: atom_id res chain seq x y z
N MET A 1 4.29 14.70 -7.29
CA MET A 1 4.68 13.64 -6.36
C MET A 1 3.42 13.10 -5.69
N LYS A 2 3.09 11.83 -5.90
CA LYS A 2 1.92 11.17 -5.34
C LYS A 2 2.32 10.48 -4.03
N ASN A 3 1.88 11.00 -2.90
CA ASN A 3 2.18 10.41 -1.59
C ASN A 3 0.98 9.60 -1.12
N VAL A 4 1.24 8.48 -0.44
CA VAL A 4 0.21 7.70 0.25
C VAL A 4 0.47 7.68 1.75
N THR A 5 -0.59 7.81 2.54
CA THR A 5 -0.57 7.56 3.97
C THR A 5 -1.10 6.16 4.26
N LEU A 6 -0.29 5.32 4.90
CA LEU A 6 -0.71 4.07 5.51
C LEU A 6 -1.07 4.37 6.96
N GLU A 7 -2.34 4.18 7.32
CA GLU A 7 -2.86 4.59 8.63
C GLU A 7 -3.73 3.51 9.26
N VAL A 8 -3.92 3.60 10.57
CA VAL A 8 -4.95 2.84 11.29
C VAL A 8 -6.14 3.75 11.55
N SER A 9 -7.29 3.39 10.97
CA SER A 9 -8.51 4.21 11.02
C SER A 9 -9.76 3.33 11.11
N ASP A 10 -10.80 3.85 11.76
CA ASP A 10 -12.11 3.23 11.75
C ASP A 10 -12.89 3.53 10.46
N LEU A 11 -13.91 2.71 10.20
CA LEU A 11 -14.73 2.84 8.99
C LEU A 11 -15.45 4.19 8.91
N LYS A 12 -15.82 4.78 10.07
CA LYS A 12 -16.46 6.09 10.13
C LYS A 12 -15.53 7.18 9.61
N THR A 13 -14.26 7.20 10.04
CA THR A 13 -13.25 8.18 9.62
C THR A 13 -12.96 8.07 8.13
N VAL A 14 -12.86 6.84 7.61
CA VAL A 14 -12.72 6.57 6.17
C VAL A 14 -13.95 7.07 5.40
N GLY A 15 -15.16 6.78 5.89
CA GLY A 15 -16.41 7.24 5.31
C GLY A 15 -16.56 8.77 5.31
N ASP A 16 -16.20 9.44 6.40
CA ASP A 16 -16.22 10.90 6.52
C ASP A 16 -15.25 11.54 5.50
N ARG A 17 -14.07 10.95 5.32
CA ARG A 17 -13.09 11.39 4.30
C ARG A 17 -13.66 11.27 2.89
N PHE A 18 -14.33 10.16 2.58
CA PHE A 18 -15.00 9.95 1.29
C PHE A 18 -16.12 10.96 1.06
N ILE A 19 -17.03 11.13 2.03
CA ILE A 19 -18.14 12.10 1.96
C ILE A 19 -17.61 13.52 1.73
N LYS A 20 -16.54 13.90 2.43
CA LYS A 20 -15.89 15.20 2.26
C LYS A 20 -15.31 15.37 0.86
N ALA A 21 -14.63 14.35 0.33
CA ALA A 21 -14.12 14.36 -1.04
C ALA A 21 -15.24 14.56 -2.07
N TRP A 22 -16.33 13.80 -1.93
CA TRP A 22 -17.50 13.88 -2.82
C TRP A 22 -18.14 15.26 -2.77
N LYS A 23 -18.52 15.73 -1.57
CA LYS A 23 -19.24 17.00 -1.41
C LYS A 23 -18.44 18.21 -1.86
N SER A 24 -17.13 18.19 -1.63
CA SER A 24 -16.26 19.32 -1.99
C SER A 24 -15.71 19.27 -3.41
N GLY A 25 -15.75 18.10 -4.06
CA GLY A 25 -15.05 17.85 -5.33
C GLY A 25 -13.51 17.95 -5.22
N LYS A 26 -12.96 18.07 -4.00
CA LYS A 26 -11.52 18.25 -3.76
C LYS A 26 -10.89 16.95 -3.24
N PRO A 27 -9.71 16.55 -3.76
CA PRO A 27 -8.97 15.40 -3.25
C PRO A 27 -8.71 15.53 -1.73
N GLN A 28 -8.84 14.42 -0.99
CA GLN A 28 -8.53 14.36 0.44
C GLN A 28 -7.19 13.65 0.73
N GLY A 29 -6.32 13.57 -0.27
CA GLY A 29 -5.09 12.76 -0.24
C GLY A 29 -5.35 11.28 -0.55
N SER A 30 -4.26 10.52 -0.72
CA SER A 30 -4.31 9.08 -0.92
C SER A 30 -4.04 8.36 0.40
N HIS A 31 -4.95 7.48 0.78
CA HIS A 31 -4.90 6.77 2.06
C HIS A 31 -5.15 5.29 1.83
N ILE A 32 -4.39 4.45 2.51
CA ILE A 32 -4.67 3.02 2.68
C ILE A 32 -4.84 2.81 4.18
N SER A 33 -6.08 2.55 4.59
CA SER A 33 -6.46 2.44 5.99
C SER A 33 -6.57 0.98 6.41
N PHE A 34 -5.89 0.64 7.50
CA PHE A 34 -5.98 -0.65 8.17
C PHE A 34 -6.90 -0.55 9.39
N ALA A 35 -7.63 -1.63 9.69
CA ALA A 35 -8.53 -1.66 10.84
C ALA A 35 -7.80 -1.71 12.20
N SER A 36 -6.53 -2.16 12.22
CA SER A 36 -5.70 -2.18 13.42
C SER A 36 -4.21 -2.16 13.08
N VAL A 37 -3.37 -1.83 14.08
CA VAL A 37 -1.90 -1.85 13.95
C VAL A 37 -1.42 -3.28 13.69
N GLU A 38 -2.00 -4.27 14.34
CA GLU A 38 -1.65 -5.69 14.19
C GLU A 38 -1.93 -6.18 12.77
N LEU A 39 -3.05 -5.77 12.18
CA LEU A 39 -3.36 -6.08 10.79
C LEU A 39 -2.36 -5.41 9.85
N MET A 40 -2.07 -4.13 10.07
CA MET A 40 -1.09 -3.40 9.29
C MET A 40 0.28 -4.09 9.32
N LEU A 41 0.78 -4.49 10.50
CA LEU A 41 2.07 -5.17 10.64
C LEU A 41 2.06 -6.60 10.07
N ARG A 42 0.91 -7.28 10.09
CA ARG A 42 0.74 -8.59 9.42
C ARG A 42 0.81 -8.48 7.90
N VAL A 43 0.29 -7.39 7.34
CA VAL A 43 0.34 -7.11 5.89
C VAL A 43 1.72 -6.59 5.50
N LEU A 44 2.22 -5.58 6.20
CA LEU A 44 3.48 -4.89 5.92
C LEU A 44 4.65 -5.52 6.68
N THR A 45 4.90 -6.79 6.40
CA THR A 45 6.11 -7.47 6.91
C THR A 45 7.37 -6.80 6.36
N GLU A 46 8.51 -7.00 7.01
CA GLU A 46 9.81 -6.46 6.57
C GLU A 46 10.08 -6.72 5.08
N ARG A 47 9.88 -7.96 4.63
CA ARG A 47 10.07 -8.38 3.23
C ARG A 47 9.14 -7.68 2.24
N ARG A 48 7.90 -7.40 2.66
CA ARG A 48 6.93 -6.67 1.82
C ARG A 48 7.20 -5.18 1.85
N TRP A 49 7.69 -4.65 2.96
CA TRP A 49 8.16 -3.27 3.04
C TRP A 49 9.36 -3.02 2.13
N GLU A 50 10.31 -3.95 2.05
CA GLU A 50 11.40 -3.92 1.07
C GLU A 50 10.89 -3.88 -0.37
N LEU A 51 9.89 -4.70 -0.68
CA LEU A 51 9.25 -4.72 -1.99
C LEU A 51 8.58 -3.38 -2.32
N LEU A 52 7.82 -2.80 -1.38
CA LEU A 52 7.22 -1.48 -1.56
C LEU A 52 8.27 -0.39 -1.75
N LYS A 53 9.36 -0.40 -0.97
CA LYS A 53 10.48 0.54 -1.15
C LYS A 53 11.09 0.44 -2.56
N ALA A 54 11.27 -0.78 -3.08
CA ALA A 54 11.81 -1.00 -4.42
C ALA A 54 10.85 -0.60 -5.56
N MET A 55 9.54 -0.60 -5.30
CA MET A 55 8.49 -0.21 -6.24
C MET A 55 8.12 1.28 -6.15
N THR A 56 8.42 1.95 -5.03
CA THR A 56 8.09 3.37 -4.81
C THR A 56 8.77 4.25 -5.86
N GLY A 57 8.00 5.17 -6.46
CA GLY A 57 8.45 6.04 -7.55
C GLY A 57 8.71 5.30 -8.88
N GLN A 58 8.32 4.04 -8.99
CA GLN A 58 8.44 3.24 -10.21
C GLN A 58 7.07 3.10 -10.88
N GLY A 59 7.06 2.97 -12.20
CA GLY A 59 5.85 2.62 -12.95
C GLY A 59 5.50 1.12 -12.84
N PRO A 60 4.41 0.70 -13.52
CA PRO A 60 3.98 -0.70 -13.54
C PRO A 60 5.09 -1.67 -13.93
N MET A 61 5.25 -2.76 -13.18
CA MET A 61 6.28 -3.77 -13.42
C MET A 61 5.76 -5.20 -13.35
N SER A 62 6.53 -6.15 -13.90
CA SER A 62 6.23 -7.57 -13.72
C SER A 62 6.74 -8.04 -12.34
N ILE A 63 6.20 -9.14 -11.84
CA ILE A 63 6.70 -9.79 -10.61
C ILE A 63 8.19 -10.15 -10.74
N ARG A 64 8.64 -10.53 -11.95
CA ARG A 64 10.06 -10.85 -12.20
C ARG A 64 10.95 -9.63 -12.05
N GLU A 65 10.52 -8.48 -12.55
CA GLU A 65 11.27 -7.23 -12.40
C GLU A 65 11.30 -6.78 -10.94
N ALA A 66 10.18 -6.89 -10.22
CA ALA A 66 10.15 -6.62 -8.79
C ALA A 66 11.12 -7.53 -8.02
N ALA A 67 11.14 -8.83 -8.33
CA ALA A 67 12.06 -9.81 -7.75
C ALA A 67 13.53 -9.49 -8.01
N ARG A 68 13.86 -9.08 -9.25
CA ARG A 68 15.21 -8.63 -9.62
C ARG A 68 15.66 -7.43 -8.78
N ARG A 69 14.78 -6.47 -8.54
CA ARG A 69 15.08 -5.25 -7.77
C ARG A 69 15.35 -5.51 -6.30
N VAL A 70 14.63 -6.46 -5.70
CA VAL A 70 14.86 -6.85 -4.28
C VAL A 70 15.89 -7.97 -4.13
N GLY A 71 16.48 -8.47 -5.22
CA GLY A 71 17.51 -9.52 -5.18
C GLY A 71 17.01 -10.87 -4.65
N ARG A 72 15.73 -11.19 -4.86
CA ARG A 72 15.08 -12.41 -4.34
C ARG A 72 14.55 -13.27 -5.47
N ASP A 73 14.31 -14.54 -5.21
CA ASP A 73 13.71 -15.43 -6.20
C ASP A 73 12.23 -15.07 -6.47
N VAL A 74 11.78 -15.33 -7.70
CA VAL A 74 10.43 -14.97 -8.15
C VAL A 74 9.34 -15.68 -7.34
N LYS A 75 9.59 -16.91 -6.87
CA LYS A 75 8.60 -17.69 -6.12
C LYS A 75 8.32 -17.06 -4.76
N ALA A 76 9.37 -16.61 -4.06
CA ALA A 76 9.23 -15.89 -2.80
C ALA A 76 8.52 -14.54 -2.99
N VAL A 77 8.87 -13.79 -4.04
CA VAL A 77 8.23 -12.48 -4.32
C VAL A 77 6.79 -12.62 -4.77
N HIS A 78 6.43 -13.70 -5.47
CA HIS A 78 5.06 -13.95 -5.91
C HIS A 78 4.07 -13.96 -4.74
N GLY A 79 4.41 -14.65 -3.64
CA GLY A 79 3.57 -14.71 -2.45
C GLY A 79 3.43 -13.35 -1.74
N ASP A 80 4.52 -12.59 -1.67
CA ASP A 80 4.51 -11.23 -1.10
C ASP A 80 3.67 -10.26 -1.93
N VAL A 81 3.79 -10.33 -3.26
CA VAL A 81 2.98 -9.54 -4.19
C VAL A 81 1.50 -9.85 -4.01
N HIS A 82 1.13 -11.13 -3.98
CA HIS A 82 -0.28 -11.52 -3.85
C HIS A 82 -0.87 -11.06 -2.52
N ALA A 83 -0.14 -11.22 -1.41
CA ALA A 83 -0.59 -10.70 -0.12
C ALA A 83 -0.81 -9.18 -0.14
N LEU A 84 0.04 -8.43 -0.84
CA LEU A 84 -0.14 -6.98 -0.98
C LEU A 84 -1.30 -6.61 -1.92
N LEU A 85 -1.52 -7.37 -3.01
CA LEU A 85 -2.67 -7.20 -3.90
C LEU A 85 -3.98 -7.49 -3.16
N ASP A 86 -4.05 -8.59 -2.42
CA ASP A 86 -5.23 -9.00 -1.65
C ASP A 86 -5.57 -7.97 -0.55
N SER A 87 -4.56 -7.31 0.01
CA SER A 87 -4.74 -6.23 0.99
C SER A 87 -5.08 -4.87 0.37
N GLY A 88 -5.05 -4.75 -0.96
CA GLY A 88 -5.29 -3.49 -1.67
C GLY A 88 -4.13 -2.48 -1.60
N VAL A 89 -2.95 -2.90 -1.12
CA VAL A 89 -1.74 -2.04 -1.09
C VAL A 89 -1.11 -1.92 -2.46
N LEU A 90 -1.09 -3.03 -3.23
CA LEU A 90 -0.72 -3.03 -4.64
C LEU A 90 -1.96 -3.08 -5.52
N HIS A 91 -1.81 -2.63 -6.76
CA HIS A 91 -2.83 -2.78 -7.79
C HIS A 91 -2.30 -3.59 -8.97
N SER A 92 -3.18 -4.39 -9.56
CA SER A 92 -2.94 -5.01 -10.86
C SER A 92 -3.45 -4.09 -11.96
N THR A 93 -2.61 -3.82 -12.94
CA THR A 93 -3.00 -3.09 -14.16
C THR A 93 -3.76 -4.02 -15.11
N GLU A 94 -4.52 -3.45 -16.06
CA GLU A 94 -5.21 -4.20 -17.12
C GLU A 94 -4.29 -5.15 -17.92
N ASN A 95 -3.01 -4.78 -18.09
CA ASN A 95 -2.01 -5.58 -18.80
C ASN A 95 -1.33 -6.65 -17.94
N GLY A 96 -1.87 -6.97 -16.76
CA GLY A 96 -1.35 -8.01 -15.85
C GLY A 96 -0.04 -7.65 -15.14
N ARG A 97 0.34 -6.37 -15.11
CA ARG A 97 1.47 -5.85 -14.33
C ARG A 97 1.01 -5.45 -12.92
N ILE A 98 1.97 -5.34 -12.00
CA ILE A 98 1.74 -4.82 -10.65
C ILE A 98 2.23 -3.38 -10.55
N GLU A 99 1.52 -2.57 -9.78
CA GLU A 99 1.82 -1.16 -9.59
C GLU A 99 1.64 -0.74 -8.14
N PHE A 100 2.59 0.07 -7.67
CA PHE A 100 2.47 0.87 -6.44
C PHE A 100 2.59 2.34 -6.85
N PRO A 101 1.47 3.04 -7.12
CA PRO A 101 1.46 4.28 -7.90
C PRO A 101 1.82 5.53 -7.05
N PHE A 102 2.79 5.37 -6.14
CA PHE A 102 3.17 6.39 -5.16
C PHE A 102 4.68 6.60 -5.15
N ASP A 103 5.07 7.85 -4.98
CA ASP A 103 6.45 8.33 -4.93
C ASP A 103 7.00 8.38 -3.49
N ALA A 104 6.11 8.42 -2.49
CA ALA A 104 6.47 8.41 -1.09
C ALA A 104 5.39 7.74 -0.23
N VAL A 105 5.83 7.08 0.83
CA VAL A 105 4.97 6.43 1.82
C VAL A 105 5.15 7.12 3.16
N HIS A 106 4.06 7.61 3.73
CA HIS A 106 3.98 8.03 5.12
C HIS A 106 3.22 6.97 5.91
N VAL A 107 3.70 6.64 7.11
CA VAL A 107 3.02 5.69 8.00
C VAL A 107 2.68 6.43 9.28
N ASP A 108 1.39 6.41 9.66
CA ASP A 108 0.90 7.07 10.87
C ASP A 108 -0.03 6.15 11.65
N PHE A 109 0.33 5.85 12.90
CA PHE A 109 -0.54 5.18 13.85
C PHE A 109 -0.12 5.54 15.27
N LYS A 110 -1.08 5.45 16.19
CA LYS A 110 -0.86 5.74 17.61
C LYS A 110 -1.11 4.48 18.43
N LEU A 111 -0.12 4.09 19.21
CA LEU A 111 -0.29 3.15 20.31
C LEU A 111 -0.78 3.91 21.53
N ARG A 112 -1.85 3.44 22.15
CA ARG A 112 -2.37 3.98 23.41
C ARG A 112 -2.02 3.02 24.54
N ALA A 113 -1.79 3.57 25.73
CA ALA A 113 -1.69 2.75 26.93
C ALA A 113 -2.99 1.96 27.15
N ALA A 114 -2.86 0.79 27.78
CA ALA A 114 -3.98 -0.07 28.15
C ALA A 114 -4.87 0.59 29.21
#